data_AF-M1AI60-F1
#
_entry.id   AF-M1AI60-F1
#
_cell.length_a   1.000
_cell.length_b   1.000
_cell.length_c   1.000
_cell.angle_alpha   90.00
_cell.angle_beta   90.00
_cell.angle_gamma   90.00
#
_symmetry.space_group_name_H-M   'P 1'
#
loop_
_entity.id
_entity.type
_entity.pdbx_description
1 polymer ?
#
loop_
_entity_poly.entity_id
_entity_poly.type
_entity_poly.pdbx_seq_one_letter_code
_entity_poly.pdbx_strand_id
1 'polypeptide(L)'
;MAASPNSSISCSEKKHWWISNRKIVDKYIKDAKFLIATQEPNEIASAVNLLDAALALLPRFELALELKARSLLYLRRFKDVADMLQDYIPSLKMPVDETSSSTSSSGSSDNSSTQFSRERMKLLSSGSGSPGRDEPGFKCFSVSDLKKKVMAGIYKNCDKEGQWRYLVLGQACCHLGLMEDAMVLLQTGKRIATDAFRRESICWSDDSFSFAKFPISGEPGIGNSQPPTPPKTESESISQLLSHIKLLLRRKTAAIAALDAGLYSEAIRHFSKIVDGRRGAPQGFLAECYVHRASAYRSSGRIAEAIADCNRTLALDPSCIDALRTRAALFETIRCLPDSLHDLEHLKLLYNSILRDRKLPGPVWKRQCVQYREIPGRLCSLGAKMQELKQRVASGETKNVDNYALIGLRRGCSRSELERAHLLLTLRHKPDKSTSFVERCEFADEKDVDSIRDRAKLSSLLLYRLIQKGYTKLMTTIIDEEAAEKQRTKAAAALQAMQQLQVQQTQELQQSRAEAISNAASRRAVEAAATSNTTLRVPPKAAANTTPSREAAVNTTPSREDHHERLLLILHHHERLLLTLLHRVTTAGQKAKWWFQPQQMHLHFKVCSVETLQLLGICCLKLEPGLIALFL
;
A
#
# COMPACT_ATOMS: atom_id res chain seq x y z
N MET A 1 -11.29 58.21 16.20
CA MET A 1 -11.12 58.29 17.68
C MET A 1 -12.22 57.46 18.31
N ALA A 2 -11.89 56.27 18.80
CA ALA A 2 -12.78 55.50 19.68
C ALA A 2 -11.90 55.02 20.83
N ALA A 3 -12.21 55.52 22.02
CA ALA A 3 -11.36 55.48 23.19
C ALA A 3 -11.28 54.08 23.82
N SER A 4 -10.07 53.69 24.19
CA SER A 4 -9.79 52.57 25.09
C SER A 4 -10.38 52.83 26.47
N PRO A 5 -11.09 51.89 27.12
CA PRO A 5 -11.40 52.02 28.53
C PRO A 5 -10.23 51.49 29.34
N ASN A 6 -9.35 52.40 29.77
CA ASN A 6 -8.54 52.19 30.96
C ASN A 6 -9.48 52.28 32.18
N SER A 7 -9.79 51.16 32.83
CA SER A 7 -10.33 51.16 34.18
C SER A 7 -9.50 50.26 35.09
N SER A 8 -8.79 50.92 36.00
CA SER A 8 -8.03 50.32 37.09
C SER A 8 -8.98 49.70 38.11
N ILE A 9 -9.44 48.47 37.84
CA ILE A 9 -10.24 47.70 38.81
C ILE A 9 -9.36 47.36 40.02
N SER A 10 -9.87 47.65 41.22
CA SER A 10 -9.21 47.39 42.50
C SER A 10 -8.92 45.89 42.68
N CYS A 11 -7.84 45.53 43.41
CA CYS A 11 -7.46 44.13 43.62
C CYS A 11 -8.57 43.31 44.31
N SER A 12 -9.43 43.97 45.11
CA SER A 12 -10.61 43.40 45.78
C SER A 12 -11.74 43.06 44.82
N GLU A 13 -12.06 43.93 43.86
CA GLU A 13 -13.10 43.68 42.86
C GLU A 13 -12.71 42.57 41.88
N LYS A 14 -11.43 42.51 41.50
CA LYS A 14 -10.90 41.37 40.73
C LYS A 14 -11.12 40.08 41.52
N LYS A 15 -10.73 40.02 42.79
CA LYS A 15 -10.91 38.83 43.64
C LYS A 15 -12.39 38.41 43.74
N HIS A 16 -13.31 39.36 43.92
CA HIS A 16 -14.74 39.07 43.99
C HIS A 16 -15.29 38.54 42.65
N TRP A 17 -14.87 39.15 41.53
CA TRP A 17 -15.20 38.70 40.16
C TRP A 17 -14.68 37.28 39.89
N TRP A 18 -13.43 36.98 40.27
CA TRP A 18 -12.84 35.64 40.16
C TRP A 18 -13.58 34.59 40.99
N ILE A 19 -13.98 34.94 42.22
CA ILE A 19 -14.71 34.01 43.12
C ILE A 19 -16.13 33.75 42.60
N SER A 20 -16.82 34.77 42.10
CA SER A 20 -18.17 34.63 41.52
C SER A 20 -18.15 33.79 40.25
N ASN A 21 -17.21 34.03 39.34
CA ASN A 21 -17.05 33.21 38.13
C ASN A 21 -16.68 31.78 38.47
N ARG A 22 -15.84 31.55 39.48
CA ARG A 22 -15.51 30.20 39.94
C ARG A 22 -16.74 29.45 40.47
N LYS A 23 -17.61 30.10 41.24
CA LYS A 23 -18.87 29.50 41.71
C LYS A 23 -19.82 29.13 40.56
N ILE A 24 -19.90 29.98 39.54
CA ILE A 24 -20.70 29.73 38.33
C ILE A 24 -20.14 28.54 37.55
N VAL A 25 -18.81 28.49 37.36
CA VAL A 25 -18.12 27.37 36.71
C VAL A 25 -18.32 26.07 37.49
N ASP A 26 -18.17 26.09 38.83
CA ASP A 26 -18.41 24.93 39.68
C ASP A 26 -19.86 24.41 39.58
N LYS A 27 -20.84 25.31 39.39
CA LYS A 27 -22.23 24.93 39.11
C LYS A 27 -22.35 24.24 37.76
N TYR A 28 -21.83 24.84 36.68
CA TYR A 28 -21.86 24.24 35.34
C TYR A 28 -21.18 22.87 35.30
N ILE A 29 -20.08 22.67 36.04
CA ILE A 29 -19.40 21.37 36.12
C ILE A 29 -20.26 20.33 36.85
N LYS A 30 -20.95 20.72 37.92
CA LYS A 30 -21.87 19.80 38.63
C LYS A 30 -23.02 19.37 37.73
N ASP A 31 -23.64 20.33 37.05
CA ASP A 31 -24.75 20.08 36.12
C ASP A 31 -24.28 19.21 34.94
N ALA A 32 -23.10 19.50 34.38
CA ALA A 32 -22.50 18.69 33.33
C ALA A 32 -22.18 17.26 33.79
N LYS A 33 -21.68 17.06 35.02
CA LYS A 33 -21.44 15.72 35.58
C LYS A 33 -22.72 14.92 35.74
N PHE A 34 -23.80 15.57 36.15
CA PHE A 34 -25.11 14.92 36.26
C PHE A 34 -25.59 14.42 34.89
N LEU A 35 -25.52 15.28 33.87
CA LEU A 35 -25.88 14.93 32.49
C LEU A 35 -24.93 13.92 31.83
N ILE A 36 -23.68 13.81 32.28
CA ILE A 36 -22.76 12.76 31.80
C ILE A 36 -23.10 11.41 32.45
N ALA A 37 -23.58 11.41 33.70
CA ALA A 37 -23.89 10.19 34.44
C ALA A 37 -25.09 9.41 33.85
N THR A 38 -25.98 10.08 33.13
CA THR A 38 -27.15 9.47 32.48
C THR A 38 -26.82 8.67 31.22
N GLN A 39 -25.62 8.83 30.65
CA GLN A 39 -25.11 8.11 29.47
C GLN A 39 -25.92 8.31 28.17
N GLU A 40 -26.88 9.23 28.15
CA GLU A 40 -27.65 9.53 26.94
C GLU A 40 -26.89 10.49 26.02
N PRO A 41 -26.87 10.27 24.69
CA PRO A 41 -26.09 11.09 23.76
C PRO A 41 -26.57 12.55 23.71
N ASN A 42 -27.88 12.79 23.84
CA ASN A 42 -28.47 14.13 23.82
C ASN A 42 -28.11 14.94 25.08
N GLU A 43 -28.11 14.26 26.24
CA GLU A 43 -27.76 14.88 27.51
C GLU A 43 -26.26 15.14 27.60
N ILE A 44 -25.42 14.24 27.09
CA ILE A 44 -23.97 14.46 26.96
C ILE A 44 -23.67 15.61 26.00
N ALA A 45 -24.41 15.76 24.89
CA ALA A 45 -24.27 16.92 24.02
C ALA A 45 -24.63 18.24 24.73
N SER A 46 -25.67 18.22 25.56
CA SER A 46 -26.04 19.35 26.42
C SER A 46 -24.97 19.65 27.47
N ALA A 47 -24.35 18.61 28.05
CA ALA A 47 -23.23 18.74 28.97
C ALA A 47 -22.02 19.41 28.30
N VAL A 48 -21.72 19.09 27.03
CA VAL A 48 -20.65 19.78 26.26
C VAL A 48 -20.92 21.28 26.15
N ASN A 49 -22.17 21.70 25.90
CA ASN A 49 -22.51 23.12 25.83
C ASN A 49 -22.31 23.84 27.18
N LEU A 50 -22.66 23.19 28.30
CA LEU A 50 -22.40 23.72 29.64
C LEU A 50 -20.90 23.81 29.94
N LEU A 51 -20.11 22.83 29.48
CA LEU A 51 -18.66 22.85 29.62
C LEU A 51 -18.02 23.95 28.75
N ASP A 52 -18.57 24.22 27.56
CA ASP A 52 -18.14 25.35 26.73
C ASP A 52 -18.42 26.70 27.40
N ALA A 53 -19.60 26.86 28.01
CA ALA A 53 -19.92 28.03 28.81
C ALA A 53 -18.98 28.19 30.02
N ALA A 54 -18.59 27.08 30.66
CA ALA A 54 -17.62 27.09 31.75
C ALA A 54 -16.20 27.47 31.28
N LEU A 55 -15.75 26.94 30.15
CA LEU A 55 -14.43 27.22 29.58
C LEU A 55 -14.32 28.64 29.00
N ALA A 56 -15.43 29.23 28.55
CA ALA A 56 -15.48 30.64 28.17
C ALA A 56 -15.16 31.58 29.34
N LEU A 57 -15.54 31.19 30.57
CA LEU A 57 -15.23 31.93 31.80
C LEU A 57 -13.82 31.61 32.32
N LEU A 58 -13.41 30.33 32.28
CA LEU A 58 -12.12 29.83 32.77
C LEU A 58 -11.45 28.89 31.74
N PRO A 59 -10.67 29.42 30.78
CA PRO A 59 -10.10 28.61 29.69
C PRO A 59 -9.10 27.53 30.11
N ARG A 60 -8.44 27.69 31.25
CA ARG A 60 -7.41 26.78 31.77
C ARG A 60 -7.93 25.81 32.83
N PHE A 61 -9.25 25.63 32.92
CA PHE A 61 -9.82 24.77 33.93
C PHE A 61 -9.74 23.29 33.52
N GLU A 62 -8.74 22.60 34.06
CA GLU A 62 -8.35 21.22 33.71
C GLU A 62 -9.50 20.21 33.75
N LEU A 63 -10.31 20.21 34.80
CA LEU A 63 -11.39 19.25 34.95
C LEU A 63 -12.51 19.45 33.90
N ALA A 64 -12.80 20.70 33.49
CA ALA A 64 -13.77 20.92 32.42
C ALA A 64 -13.22 20.50 31.05
N LEU A 65 -11.92 20.72 30.80
CA LEU A 65 -11.26 20.23 29.58
C LEU A 65 -11.29 18.70 29.50
N GLU A 66 -10.98 18.02 30.61
CA GLU A 66 -10.99 16.55 30.69
C GLU A 66 -12.39 15.98 30.46
N LEU A 67 -13.40 16.54 31.13
CA LEU A 67 -14.80 16.12 30.96
C LEU A 67 -15.26 16.36 29.53
N LYS A 68 -14.96 17.55 28.96
CA LYS A 68 -15.32 17.87 27.58
C LYS A 68 -14.67 16.90 26.60
N ALA A 69 -13.39 16.59 26.76
CA ALA A 69 -12.66 15.66 25.89
C ALA A 69 -13.29 14.27 25.90
N ARG A 70 -13.63 13.74 27.09
CA ARG A 70 -14.27 12.44 27.24
C ARG A 70 -15.69 12.42 26.68
N SER A 71 -16.47 13.47 26.92
CA SER A 71 -17.82 13.62 26.36
C SER A 71 -17.79 13.66 24.83
N LEU A 72 -16.86 14.41 24.24
CA LEU A 72 -16.69 14.46 22.78
C LEU A 72 -16.26 13.09 22.21
N LEU A 73 -15.39 12.36 22.90
CA LEU A 73 -15.00 11.01 22.51
C LEU A 73 -16.19 10.04 22.55
N TYR A 74 -17.05 10.13 23.57
CA TYR A 74 -18.28 9.34 23.65
C TYR A 74 -19.25 9.66 22.50
N LEU A 75 -19.37 10.95 22.14
CA LEU A 75 -20.19 11.42 21.02
C LEU A 75 -19.56 11.17 19.63
N ARG A 76 -18.41 10.47 19.57
CA ARG A 76 -17.63 10.21 18.33
C ARG A 76 -17.14 11.48 17.61
N ARG A 77 -17.13 12.63 18.28
CA ARG A 77 -16.65 13.91 17.73
C ARG A 77 -15.12 14.00 17.86
N PHE A 78 -14.41 13.07 17.22
CA PHE A 78 -12.96 12.92 17.35
C PHE A 78 -12.17 14.10 16.79
N LYS A 79 -12.71 14.77 15.76
CA LYS A 79 -12.10 15.97 15.17
C LYS A 79 -11.99 17.10 16.21
N ASP A 80 -13.08 17.39 16.91
CA ASP A 80 -13.11 18.45 17.92
C ASP A 80 -12.15 18.17 19.09
N VAL A 81 -11.95 16.89 19.45
CA VAL A 81 -10.94 16.48 20.46
C VAL A 81 -9.53 16.77 19.97
N ALA A 82 -9.24 16.44 18.71
CA ALA A 82 -7.92 16.68 18.11
C ALA A 82 -7.64 18.19 17.93
N ASP A 83 -8.63 18.99 17.54
CA ASP A 83 -8.54 20.46 17.46
C ASP A 83 -8.23 21.07 18.84
N MET A 84 -8.92 20.61 19.88
CA MET A 84 -8.71 21.10 21.24
C MET A 84 -7.31 20.78 21.80
N LEU A 85 -6.70 19.67 21.38
CA LEU A 85 -5.44 19.15 21.93
C LEU A 85 -4.29 19.12 20.89
N GLN A 86 -4.37 19.92 19.83
CA GLN A 86 -3.45 19.81 18.68
C GLN A 86 -1.97 19.90 19.09
N ASP A 87 -1.64 20.69 20.11
CA ASP A 87 -0.26 20.96 20.56
C ASP A 87 0.47 19.70 21.06
N TYR A 88 -0.28 18.66 21.43
CA TYR A 88 0.25 17.38 21.91
C TYR A 88 0.46 16.36 20.79
N ILE A 89 0.01 16.63 19.57
CA ILE A 89 0.15 15.72 18.43
C ILE A 89 1.62 15.67 17.98
N PRO A 90 2.31 14.51 18.07
CA PRO A 90 3.73 14.42 17.74
C PRO A 90 4.06 14.84 16.30
N SER A 91 3.17 14.54 15.35
CA SER A 91 3.33 14.88 13.94
C SER A 91 3.23 16.37 13.61
N LEU A 92 2.65 17.19 14.50
CA LEU A 92 2.61 18.65 14.37
C LEU A 92 3.81 19.34 15.04
N LYS A 93 4.60 18.60 15.85
CA LYS A 93 5.72 19.13 16.64
C LYS A 93 7.07 19.07 15.92
N MET A 94 7.11 18.62 14.67
CA MET A 94 8.32 18.74 13.84
C MET A 94 8.48 20.21 13.42
N PRO A 95 9.54 20.92 13.85
CA PRO A 95 9.81 22.26 13.36
C PRO A 95 10.05 22.18 11.84
N VAL A 96 9.39 23.06 11.11
CA VAL A 96 9.78 23.39 9.74
C VAL A 96 11.11 24.13 9.86
N ASP A 97 12.22 23.40 9.75
CA ASP A 97 13.55 23.99 9.65
C ASP A 97 13.69 24.70 8.31
N GLU A 98 13.42 26.01 8.31
CA GLU A 98 14.05 26.95 7.39
C GLU A 98 15.53 27.07 7.80
N THR A 99 16.40 26.26 7.18
CA THR A 99 17.83 26.55 7.17
C THR A 99 18.17 27.37 5.94
N SER A 100 18.67 28.58 6.17
CA SER A 100 19.75 29.10 5.34
C SER A 100 21.04 29.12 6.15
N SER A 101 22.12 28.71 5.46
CA SER A 101 23.55 28.86 5.76
C SER A 101 24.25 27.84 6.67
N SER A 102 25.28 27.27 6.03
CA SER A 102 26.33 26.33 6.39
C SER A 102 27.36 26.84 7.42
N THR A 103 27.94 25.96 8.25
CA THR A 103 29.35 25.49 8.14
C THR A 103 29.79 24.59 9.33
N SER A 104 30.43 23.47 8.98
CA SER A 104 31.49 22.70 9.67
C SER A 104 31.38 22.21 11.14
N SER A 105 31.32 20.87 11.23
CA SER A 105 32.11 19.94 12.08
C SER A 105 32.05 20.02 13.61
N SER A 106 31.53 18.96 14.24
CA SER A 106 32.31 17.92 14.95
C SER A 106 31.34 17.01 15.74
N GLY A 107 31.65 15.71 15.79
CA GLY A 107 30.77 14.70 16.36
C GLY A 107 30.81 14.64 17.89
N SER A 108 29.70 14.23 18.49
CA SER A 108 29.64 13.30 19.62
C SER A 108 28.18 13.04 19.97
N SER A 109 27.90 11.76 20.21
CA SER A 109 26.81 11.20 21.00
C SER A 109 26.34 12.14 22.12
N ASP A 110 25.03 12.31 22.28
CA ASP A 110 24.34 11.82 23.47
C ASP A 110 22.81 11.93 23.39
N ASN A 111 22.19 10.90 23.97
CA ASN A 111 20.76 10.72 24.16
C ASN A 111 20.16 11.82 25.06
N SER A 112 18.87 12.07 24.80
CA SER A 112 17.86 12.44 25.80
C SER A 112 18.10 13.71 26.65
N SER A 113 17.47 14.80 26.25
CA SER A 113 16.60 15.55 27.16
C SER A 113 15.78 16.56 26.37
N THR A 114 14.48 16.27 26.27
CA THR A 114 13.45 17.23 25.87
C THR A 114 13.56 18.50 26.70
N GLN A 115 13.63 19.64 26.01
CA GLN A 115 13.30 20.97 26.52
C GLN A 115 12.00 20.92 27.34
N PHE A 116 12.15 20.95 28.65
CA PHE A 116 11.15 21.43 29.57
C PHE A 116 11.84 22.45 30.49
N SER A 117 11.06 23.46 30.88
CA SER A 117 11.38 24.42 31.96
C SER A 117 12.13 25.68 31.54
N ARG A 118 11.39 26.61 30.93
CA ARG A 118 11.55 28.04 31.21
C ARG A 118 10.60 28.45 32.33
N GLU A 119 10.66 27.73 33.44
CA GLU A 119 10.17 28.19 34.74
C GLU A 119 11.41 28.51 35.58
N ARG A 120 11.77 29.80 35.59
CA ARG A 120 12.76 30.33 36.54
C ARG A 120 12.20 30.20 37.95
N MET A 121 12.40 29.05 38.57
CA MET A 121 12.40 28.96 40.03
C MET A 121 13.76 29.47 40.50
N LYS A 122 13.78 30.74 40.91
CA LYS A 122 14.95 31.43 41.44
C LYS A 122 15.24 30.89 42.84
N LEU A 123 15.87 29.72 42.91
CA LEU A 123 16.44 29.19 44.14
C LEU A 123 17.96 29.29 44.00
N LEU A 124 18.57 29.97 44.98
CA LEU A 124 19.99 30.27 45.15
C LEU A 124 20.48 31.55 44.44
N SER A 125 20.44 32.67 45.18
CA SER A 125 21.42 33.75 45.01
C SER A 125 22.37 33.72 46.21
N SER A 126 23.59 33.27 45.96
CA SER A 126 24.77 33.47 46.81
C SER A 126 25.45 34.79 46.41
N GLY A 127 25.77 35.65 47.38
CA GLY A 127 26.80 36.68 47.20
C GLY A 127 26.63 38.01 47.95
N SER A 128 27.26 38.08 49.14
CA SER A 128 28.02 39.21 49.71
C SER A 128 27.32 40.53 50.15
N GLY A 129 27.40 40.83 51.47
CA GLY A 129 27.44 42.21 51.99
C GLY A 129 26.98 42.46 53.44
N SER A 130 27.84 42.19 54.43
CA SER A 130 27.95 42.76 55.81
C SER A 130 26.77 42.77 56.83
N PRO A 131 27.06 42.77 58.17
CA PRO A 131 26.13 42.35 59.21
C PRO A 131 25.40 43.53 59.89
N GLY A 132 24.11 43.36 60.13
CA GLY A 132 23.31 44.21 61.00
C GLY A 132 22.29 43.35 61.73
N ARG A 133 22.29 43.44 63.06
CA ARG A 133 21.42 42.70 63.99
C ARG A 133 19.96 42.78 63.55
N ASP A 134 19.28 41.63 63.57
CA ASP A 134 18.02 41.40 64.27
C ASP A 134 17.62 39.93 64.07
N GLU A 135 17.47 39.20 65.18
CA GLU A 135 16.90 37.85 65.17
C GLU A 135 15.46 37.88 64.62
N PRO A 136 15.08 36.83 63.87
CA PRO A 136 13.77 36.25 64.07
C PRO A 136 13.92 34.76 64.41
N GLY A 137 13.40 34.40 65.58
CA GLY A 137 13.45 33.06 66.16
C GLY A 137 13.11 31.96 65.17
N PHE A 138 14.01 30.97 65.09
CA PHE A 138 13.82 29.74 64.37
C PHE A 138 12.63 28.96 64.96
N LYS A 139 11.43 29.13 64.37
CA LYS A 139 10.39 28.11 64.47
C LYS A 139 10.88 26.91 63.68
N CYS A 140 11.46 25.96 64.40
CA CYS A 140 11.82 24.66 63.88
C CYS A 140 10.54 24.00 63.32
N PHE A 141 10.33 24.11 62.01
CA PHE A 141 9.33 23.29 61.33
C PHE A 141 9.74 21.84 61.54
N SER A 142 8.88 21.04 62.14
CA SER A 142 9.08 19.59 62.21
C SER A 142 9.39 19.11 60.78
N VAL A 143 10.50 18.39 60.60
CA VAL A 143 10.89 17.83 59.29
C VAL A 143 9.73 17.03 58.68
N SER A 144 8.87 16.47 59.54
CA SER A 144 7.59 15.85 59.21
C SER A 144 6.59 16.78 58.52
N ASP A 145 6.43 18.01 58.99
CA ASP A 145 5.47 18.99 58.45
C ASP A 145 5.99 19.66 57.19
N LEU A 146 7.30 19.90 57.11
CA LEU A 146 7.95 20.33 55.87
C LEU A 146 7.92 19.22 54.82
N LYS A 147 8.20 17.97 55.20
CA LYS A 147 8.01 16.79 54.34
C LYS A 147 6.55 16.65 53.92
N LYS A 148 5.57 16.80 54.82
CA LYS A 148 4.15 16.77 54.46
C LYS A 148 3.74 17.90 53.53
N LYS A 149 4.23 19.14 53.73
CA LYS A 149 3.93 20.28 52.84
C LYS A 149 4.64 20.19 51.49
N VAL A 150 5.89 19.74 51.47
CA VAL A 150 6.68 19.54 50.24
C VAL A 150 6.14 18.35 49.48
N MET A 151 5.87 17.23 50.14
CA MET A 151 5.18 16.08 49.52
C MET A 151 3.78 16.47 49.07
N ALA A 152 2.98 17.21 49.83
CA ALA A 152 1.66 17.67 49.39
C ALA A 152 1.72 18.70 48.24
N GLY A 153 2.78 19.48 48.13
CA GLY A 153 3.04 20.40 47.02
C GLY A 153 3.48 19.66 45.74
N ILE A 154 4.35 18.66 45.88
CA ILE A 154 4.80 17.77 44.79
C ILE A 154 3.64 16.83 44.35
N TYR A 155 2.82 16.37 45.28
CA TYR A 155 1.65 15.51 45.05
C TYR A 155 0.49 16.25 44.36
N LYS A 156 0.46 17.59 44.45
CA LYS A 156 -0.55 18.42 43.79
C LYS A 156 -0.16 18.87 42.37
N ASN A 157 1.14 18.94 42.05
CA ASN A 157 1.60 19.63 40.84
C ASN A 157 2.33 18.75 39.81
N CYS A 158 2.58 17.46 40.07
CA CYS A 158 3.37 16.64 39.18
C CYS A 158 2.53 15.51 38.55
N ASP A 159 2.26 15.64 37.25
CA ASP A 159 1.93 14.57 36.28
C ASP A 159 0.48 14.08 36.12
N LYS A 160 -0.45 14.36 37.04
CA LYS A 160 -1.88 14.01 36.80
C LYS A 160 -2.53 14.85 35.71
N GLU A 161 -2.10 16.11 35.57
CA GLU A 161 -2.75 17.08 34.68
C GLU A 161 -2.55 16.71 33.20
N GLY A 162 -1.45 16.07 32.81
CA GLY A 162 -1.16 15.72 31.42
C GLY A 162 -1.62 14.33 30.95
N GLN A 163 -1.81 13.37 31.86
CA GLN A 163 -1.98 11.95 31.51
C GLN A 163 -3.21 11.70 30.63
N TRP A 164 -4.36 12.26 31.01
CA TRP A 164 -5.61 12.04 30.30
C TRP A 164 -5.56 12.61 28.88
N ARG A 165 -4.80 13.69 28.64
CA ARG A 165 -4.65 14.30 27.31
C ARG A 165 -4.07 13.32 26.32
N TYR A 166 -2.98 12.64 26.67
CA TYR A 166 -2.34 11.64 25.80
C TYR A 166 -3.25 10.44 25.53
N LEU A 167 -3.99 9.97 26.54
CA LEU A 167 -4.87 8.82 26.38
C LEU A 167 -6.10 9.13 25.52
N VAL A 168 -6.80 10.23 25.82
CA VAL A 168 -8.00 10.66 25.09
C VAL A 168 -7.64 11.09 23.66
N LEU A 169 -6.56 11.86 23.49
CA LEU A 169 -6.06 12.22 22.16
C LEU A 169 -5.59 10.99 21.39
N GLY A 170 -4.89 10.05 22.03
CA GLY A 170 -4.46 8.81 21.38
C GLY A 170 -5.63 7.96 20.88
N GLN A 171 -6.72 7.88 21.65
CA GLN A 171 -7.96 7.22 21.21
C GLN A 171 -8.63 7.97 20.04
N ALA A 172 -8.75 9.30 20.13
CA ALA A 172 -9.31 10.12 19.04
C ALA A 172 -8.48 10.01 17.75
N CYS A 173 -7.15 10.12 17.85
CA CYS A 173 -6.22 9.93 16.74
C CYS A 173 -6.34 8.54 16.10
N CYS A 174 -6.61 7.50 16.89
CA CYS A 174 -6.87 6.17 16.36
C CYS A 174 -8.09 6.20 15.44
N HIS A 175 -9.24 6.70 15.90
CA HIS A 175 -10.47 6.76 15.08
C HIS A 175 -10.38 7.71 13.88
N LEU A 176 -9.51 8.73 13.94
CA LEU A 176 -9.20 9.60 12.81
C LEU A 176 -8.29 8.93 11.75
N GLY A 177 -7.69 7.78 12.07
CA GLY A 177 -6.77 7.05 11.19
C GLY A 177 -5.29 7.41 11.32
N LEU A 178 -4.93 8.28 12.27
CA LEU A 178 -3.54 8.63 12.59
C LEU A 178 -2.91 7.57 13.49
N MET A 179 -2.83 6.34 13.01
CA MET A 179 -2.48 5.19 13.84
C MET A 179 -1.06 5.25 14.41
N GLU A 180 -0.11 5.86 13.71
CA GLU A 180 1.25 6.05 14.20
C GLU A 180 1.28 7.00 15.39
N ASP A 181 0.66 8.17 15.25
CA ASP A 181 0.56 9.18 16.32
C ASP A 181 -0.24 8.61 17.51
N ALA A 182 -1.34 7.91 17.23
CA ALA A 182 -2.14 7.21 18.25
C ALA A 182 -1.31 6.19 19.04
N MET A 183 -0.44 5.41 18.38
CA MET A 183 0.43 4.47 19.07
C MET A 183 1.36 5.18 20.06
N VAL A 184 2.01 6.25 19.61
CA VAL A 184 2.95 7.03 20.42
C VAL A 184 2.22 7.65 21.62
N LEU A 185 1.09 8.31 21.38
CA LEU A 185 0.27 8.96 22.41
C LEU A 185 -0.26 7.97 23.46
N LEU A 186 -0.77 6.81 23.04
CA LEU A 186 -1.25 5.80 23.98
C LEU A 186 -0.10 5.17 24.79
N GLN A 187 1.08 5.00 24.17
CA GLN A 187 2.28 4.52 24.87
C GLN A 187 2.80 5.53 25.89
N THR A 188 2.84 6.82 25.53
CA THR A 188 3.27 7.88 26.45
C THR A 188 2.27 8.03 27.60
N GLY A 189 0.97 8.08 27.30
CA GLY A 189 -0.08 8.14 28.31
C GLY A 189 -0.03 6.96 29.28
N LYS A 190 0.20 5.73 28.79
CA LYS A 190 0.37 4.55 29.66
C LYS A 190 1.64 4.63 30.52
N ARG A 191 2.76 5.09 29.96
CA ARG A 191 4.01 5.27 30.72
C ARG A 191 3.84 6.26 31.85
N ILE A 192 3.26 7.43 31.55
CA ILE A 192 2.97 8.48 32.54
C ILE A 192 2.02 7.96 33.62
N ALA A 193 0.98 7.21 33.23
CA ALA A 193 0.07 6.56 34.17
C ALA A 193 0.78 5.61 35.13
N THR A 194 1.66 4.75 34.60
CA THR A 194 2.42 3.79 35.41
C THR A 194 3.41 4.47 36.34
N ASP A 195 4.04 5.57 35.90
CA ASP A 195 4.98 6.31 36.72
C ASP A 195 4.24 7.11 37.81
N ALA A 196 3.08 7.69 37.51
CA ALA A 196 2.20 8.30 38.51
C ALA A 196 1.75 7.27 39.56
N PHE A 197 1.30 6.09 39.14
CA PHE A 197 0.92 5.00 40.06
C PHE A 197 2.09 4.56 40.95
N ARG A 198 3.31 4.43 40.40
CA ARG A 198 4.50 4.10 41.20
C ARG A 198 4.79 5.17 42.23
N ARG A 199 4.71 6.46 41.86
CA ARG A 199 4.91 7.56 42.80
C ARG A 199 3.85 7.55 43.90
N GLU A 200 2.58 7.34 43.56
CA GLU A 200 1.51 7.20 44.55
C GLU A 200 1.77 6.03 45.51
N SER A 201 2.15 4.86 44.98
CA SER A 201 2.46 3.67 45.78
C SER A 201 3.65 3.88 46.72
N ILE A 202 4.69 4.61 46.28
CA ILE A 202 5.88 4.92 47.11
C ILE A 202 5.57 5.98 48.17
N CYS A 203 4.59 6.85 47.93
CA CYS A 203 4.16 7.88 48.87
C CYS A 203 3.22 7.34 49.96
N TRP A 204 2.74 6.10 49.85
CA TRP A 204 1.94 5.47 50.89
C TRP A 204 2.90 4.86 51.91
N SER A 205 2.89 5.38 53.13
CA SER A 205 3.50 4.70 54.27
C SER A 205 2.74 3.41 54.55
N ASP A 206 3.43 2.34 54.95
CA ASP A 206 2.85 1.03 55.27
C ASP A 206 1.70 1.10 56.31
N ASP A 207 1.63 2.18 57.09
CA ASP A 207 0.60 2.42 58.13
C ASP A 207 -0.65 3.19 57.66
N SER A 208 -0.77 3.60 56.39
CA SER A 208 -1.92 4.39 55.91
C SER A 208 -3.06 3.51 55.35
N PHE A 209 -3.51 2.51 56.11
CA PHE A 209 -4.77 1.80 55.84
C PHE A 209 -5.97 2.63 56.32
N SER A 210 -6.32 3.68 55.56
CA SER A 210 -7.56 4.42 55.80
C SER A 210 -8.76 3.60 55.31
N PHE A 211 -9.51 3.01 56.24
CA PHE A 211 -10.79 2.31 56.02
C PHE A 211 -11.88 3.14 55.30
N ALA A 212 -11.67 4.45 55.14
CA ALA A 212 -12.62 5.38 54.50
C ALA A 212 -12.87 5.14 52.99
N LYS A 213 -12.19 4.17 52.36
CA LYS A 213 -12.48 3.73 50.99
C LYS A 213 -13.44 2.53 50.90
N PHE A 214 -13.88 2.00 52.02
CA PHE A 214 -14.84 0.89 52.10
C PHE A 214 -16.04 1.34 52.93
N PRO A 215 -17.24 1.56 52.36
CA PRO A 215 -18.42 1.74 53.17
C PRO A 215 -18.75 0.40 53.84
N ILE A 216 -18.43 0.28 55.12
CA ILE A 216 -18.95 -0.79 55.98
C ILE A 216 -20.40 -0.42 56.28
N SER A 217 -21.36 -0.89 55.48
CA SER A 217 -22.72 -1.08 55.98
C SER A 217 -22.77 -2.43 56.68
N GLY A 218 -22.86 -2.41 58.01
CA GLY A 218 -23.07 -3.63 58.78
C GLY A 218 -24.50 -4.12 58.62
N GLU A 219 -24.67 -5.26 57.94
CA GLU A 219 -25.53 -6.35 58.39
C GLU A 219 -24.85 -7.70 58.06
N PRO A 220 -24.92 -8.71 58.94
CA PRO A 220 -24.17 -9.96 58.78
C PRO A 220 -24.96 -11.00 57.98
N GLY A 221 -24.46 -11.35 56.79
CA GLY A 221 -25.01 -12.41 55.95
C GLY A 221 -24.00 -12.96 54.94
N ILE A 222 -23.30 -14.02 55.36
CA ILE A 222 -22.55 -15.05 54.62
C ILE A 222 -22.44 -14.89 53.07
N GLY A 223 -21.20 -14.78 52.58
CA GLY A 223 -20.85 -15.16 51.19
C GLY A 223 -19.72 -14.36 50.54
N ASN A 224 -18.52 -14.96 50.47
CA ASN A 224 -17.34 -14.62 49.65
C ASN A 224 -17.39 -13.35 48.77
N SER A 225 -16.57 -12.34 49.07
CA SER A 225 -16.15 -11.35 48.07
C SER A 225 -14.73 -10.82 48.32
N GLN A 226 -13.92 -10.89 47.26
CA GLN A 226 -12.54 -10.42 47.14
C GLN A 226 -12.41 -8.89 47.30
N PRO A 227 -11.21 -8.37 47.64
CA PRO A 227 -10.98 -6.92 47.77
C PRO A 227 -11.20 -6.17 46.43
N PRO A 228 -11.65 -4.90 46.47
CA PRO A 228 -12.06 -4.13 45.30
C PRO A 228 -10.82 -3.70 44.52
N THR A 229 -10.76 -4.15 43.28
CA THR A 229 -9.73 -3.78 42.33
C THR A 229 -10.00 -2.38 41.74
N PRO A 230 -8.97 -1.55 41.45
CA PRO A 230 -9.14 -0.21 40.87
C PRO A 230 -9.55 -0.32 39.36
N PRO A 231 -9.79 0.77 38.58
CA PRO A 231 -10.56 0.73 37.34
C PRO A 231 -9.81 0.01 36.22
N LYS A 232 -9.94 -1.32 36.18
CA LYS A 232 -9.24 -2.20 35.24
C LYS A 232 -9.77 -2.08 33.81
N THR A 233 -11.04 -1.70 33.65
CA THR A 233 -11.73 -1.66 32.35
C THR A 233 -11.09 -0.70 31.34
N GLU A 234 -10.71 0.52 31.75
CA GLU A 234 -10.13 1.51 30.84
C GLU A 234 -8.68 1.19 30.49
N SER A 235 -7.87 0.75 31.46
CA SER A 235 -6.48 0.36 31.21
C SER A 235 -6.36 -0.88 30.32
N GLU A 236 -7.27 -1.84 30.49
CA GLU A 236 -7.35 -3.04 29.66
C GLU A 236 -7.83 -2.68 28.24
N SER A 237 -8.84 -1.82 28.09
CA SER A 237 -9.32 -1.38 26.76
C SER A 237 -8.26 -0.62 25.98
N ILE A 238 -7.52 0.29 26.63
CA ILE A 238 -6.38 1.02 26.04
C ILE A 238 -5.27 0.03 25.65
N SER A 239 -5.00 -0.98 26.48
CA SER A 239 -3.98 -2.00 26.18
C SER A 239 -4.38 -2.88 24.99
N GLN A 240 -5.66 -3.26 24.89
CA GLN A 240 -6.20 -3.98 23.73
C GLN A 240 -6.14 -3.12 22.46
N LEU A 241 -6.56 -1.85 22.53
CA LEU A 241 -6.48 -0.90 21.43
C LEU A 241 -5.04 -0.73 20.93
N LEU A 242 -4.09 -0.53 21.85
CA LEU A 242 -2.68 -0.41 21.53
C LEU A 242 -2.11 -1.68 20.86
N SER A 243 -2.52 -2.87 21.31
CA SER A 243 -2.13 -4.13 20.68
C SER A 243 -2.65 -4.25 19.24
N HIS A 244 -3.87 -3.78 19.01
CA HIS A 244 -4.51 -3.78 17.70
C HIS A 244 -3.83 -2.79 16.73
N ILE A 245 -3.56 -1.56 17.18
CA ILE A 245 -2.82 -0.54 16.42
C ILE A 245 -1.45 -1.07 16.01
N LYS A 246 -0.70 -1.67 16.95
CA LYS A 246 0.61 -2.27 16.66
C LYS A 246 0.53 -3.39 15.62
N LEU A 247 -0.48 -4.26 15.71
CA LEU A 247 -0.67 -5.34 14.73
C LEU A 247 -0.88 -4.78 13.32
N LEU A 248 -1.77 -3.80 13.17
CA LEU A 248 -2.07 -3.20 11.88
C LEU A 248 -0.86 -2.46 11.30
N LEU A 249 -0.14 -1.69 12.12
CA LEU A 249 1.05 -0.97 11.67
C LEU A 249 2.20 -1.90 11.29
N ARG A 250 2.43 -2.97 12.05
CA ARG A 250 3.40 -4.03 11.67
C ARG A 250 3.04 -4.67 10.33
N ARG A 251 1.75 -4.91 10.08
CA ARG A 251 1.29 -5.51 8.83
C ARG A 251 1.40 -4.53 7.65
N LYS A 252 1.07 -3.25 7.86
CA LYS A 252 1.21 -2.18 6.86
C LYS A 252 2.68 -1.99 6.48
N THR A 253 3.56 -1.88 7.46
CA THR A 253 5.01 -1.72 7.22
C THR A 253 5.60 -2.92 6.48
N ALA A 254 5.22 -4.15 6.83
CA ALA A 254 5.61 -5.34 6.07
C ALA A 254 5.07 -5.32 4.62
N ALA A 255 3.84 -4.84 4.42
CA ALA A 255 3.24 -4.74 3.09
C ALA A 255 3.96 -3.70 2.21
N ILE A 256 4.32 -2.55 2.77
CA ILE A 256 5.08 -1.49 2.08
C ILE A 256 6.48 -2.00 1.75
N ALA A 257 7.18 -2.63 2.70
CA ALA A 257 8.49 -3.22 2.45
C ALA A 257 8.44 -4.28 1.32
N ALA A 258 7.38 -5.09 1.26
CA ALA A 258 7.19 -6.05 0.18
C ALA A 258 6.89 -5.37 -1.17
N LEU A 259 6.15 -4.25 -1.16
CA LEU A 259 5.90 -3.43 -2.36
C LEU A 259 7.22 -2.86 -2.91
N ASP A 260 8.04 -2.28 -2.04
CA ASP A 260 9.33 -1.68 -2.39
C ASP A 260 10.33 -2.74 -2.88
N ALA A 261 10.26 -3.96 -2.34
CA ALA A 261 11.05 -5.11 -2.79
C ALA A 261 10.54 -5.75 -4.10
N GLY A 262 9.44 -5.26 -4.68
CA GLY A 262 8.84 -5.81 -5.91
C GLY A 262 8.06 -7.12 -5.72
N LEU A 263 7.84 -7.57 -4.48
CA LEU A 263 7.08 -8.78 -4.14
C LEU A 263 5.58 -8.45 -4.06
N TYR A 264 4.97 -8.16 -5.21
CA TYR A 264 3.61 -7.63 -5.28
C TYR A 264 2.54 -8.57 -4.70
N SER A 265 2.68 -9.89 -4.88
CA SER A 265 1.75 -10.88 -4.34
C SER A 265 1.69 -10.87 -2.80
N GLU A 266 2.86 -10.78 -2.16
CA GLU A 266 2.96 -10.70 -0.70
C GLU A 266 2.43 -9.36 -0.17
N ALA A 267 2.74 -8.25 -0.85
CA ALA A 267 2.18 -6.94 -0.53
C ALA A 267 0.63 -6.98 -0.57
N ILE A 268 0.05 -7.52 -1.65
CA ILE A 268 -1.40 -7.70 -1.79
C ILE A 268 -1.97 -8.56 -0.66
N ARG A 269 -1.29 -9.65 -0.28
CA ARG A 269 -1.73 -10.53 0.80
C ARG A 269 -1.76 -9.80 2.15
N HIS A 270 -0.70 -9.06 2.49
CA HIS A 270 -0.64 -8.30 3.73
C HIS A 270 -1.71 -7.21 3.80
N PHE A 271 -1.91 -6.43 2.72
CA PHE A 271 -2.97 -5.42 2.68
C PHE A 271 -4.37 -6.05 2.71
N SER A 272 -4.59 -7.17 2.04
CA SER A 272 -5.88 -7.89 2.10
C SER A 272 -6.20 -8.35 3.52
N LYS A 273 -5.19 -8.81 4.26
CA LYS A 273 -5.33 -9.16 5.68
C LYS A 273 -5.58 -7.97 6.61
N ILE A 274 -5.40 -6.73 6.16
CA ILE A 274 -5.80 -5.52 6.88
C ILE A 274 -7.26 -5.21 6.56
N VAL A 275 -7.61 -5.08 5.28
CA VAL A 275 -8.94 -4.61 4.85
C VAL A 275 -10.05 -5.68 4.99
N ASP A 276 -9.68 -6.96 4.98
CA ASP A 276 -10.58 -8.09 5.23
C ASP A 276 -10.46 -8.61 6.68
N GLY A 277 -9.88 -7.79 7.58
CA GLY A 277 -9.79 -8.10 9.01
C GLY A 277 -11.17 -8.17 9.68
N ARG A 278 -11.29 -9.00 10.73
CA ARG A 278 -12.53 -9.09 11.53
C ARG A 278 -12.77 -7.87 12.41
N ARG A 279 -11.70 -7.23 12.88
CA ARG A 279 -11.78 -5.96 13.59
C ARG A 279 -11.75 -4.84 12.56
N GLY A 280 -12.68 -3.91 12.68
CA GLY A 280 -12.75 -2.75 11.82
C GLY A 280 -11.48 -1.89 11.94
N ALA A 281 -11.26 -1.05 10.94
CA ALA A 281 -10.18 -0.08 10.99
C ALA A 281 -10.71 1.30 10.60
N PRO A 282 -10.05 2.37 11.08
CA PRO A 282 -10.43 3.75 10.78
C PRO A 282 -10.44 4.03 9.28
N GLN A 283 -11.42 4.82 8.84
CA GLN A 283 -11.59 5.25 7.45
C GLN A 283 -10.30 5.77 6.80
N GLY A 284 -9.61 6.71 7.45
CA GLY A 284 -8.40 7.32 6.90
C GLY A 284 -7.27 6.32 6.68
N PHE A 285 -7.12 5.35 7.59
CA PHE A 285 -6.12 4.30 7.50
C PHE A 285 -6.44 3.28 6.40
N LEU A 286 -7.72 2.90 6.28
CA LEU A 286 -8.17 1.99 5.22
C LEU A 286 -8.00 2.60 3.83
N ALA A 287 -8.32 3.88 3.67
CA ALA A 287 -8.11 4.62 2.42
C ALA A 287 -6.64 4.54 1.96
N GLU A 288 -5.68 4.78 2.85
CA GLU A 288 -4.25 4.66 2.55
C GLU A 288 -3.85 3.22 2.18
N CYS A 289 -4.36 2.22 2.91
CA CYS A 289 -4.11 0.81 2.61
C CYS A 289 -4.65 0.40 1.24
N TYR A 290 -5.82 0.90 0.84
CA TYR A 290 -6.38 0.65 -0.50
C TYR A 290 -5.51 1.27 -1.60
N VAL A 291 -4.98 2.48 -1.43
CA VAL A 291 -4.07 3.10 -2.41
C VAL A 291 -2.80 2.27 -2.60
N HIS A 292 -2.15 1.84 -1.51
CA HIS A 292 -0.96 1.01 -1.62
C HIS A 292 -1.27 -0.37 -2.22
N ARG A 293 -2.42 -0.98 -1.89
CA ARG A 293 -2.84 -2.23 -2.53
C ARG A 293 -3.15 -2.03 -4.02
N ALA A 294 -3.74 -0.91 -4.41
CA ALA A 294 -3.95 -0.55 -5.81
C ALA A 294 -2.62 -0.40 -6.56
N SER A 295 -1.61 0.21 -5.93
CA SER A 295 -0.25 0.27 -6.48
C SER A 295 0.35 -1.14 -6.68
N ALA A 296 0.22 -2.03 -5.68
CA ALA A 296 0.66 -3.41 -5.82
C ALA A 296 -0.07 -4.15 -6.95
N TYR A 297 -1.39 -3.97 -7.06
CA TYR A 297 -2.18 -4.54 -8.15
C TYR A 297 -1.75 -4.02 -9.53
N ARG A 298 -1.53 -2.71 -9.65
CA ARG A 298 -1.02 -2.06 -10.87
C ARG A 298 0.30 -2.70 -11.29
N SER A 299 1.25 -2.81 -10.37
CA SER A 299 2.58 -3.39 -10.67
C SER A 299 2.51 -4.89 -10.99
N SER A 300 1.50 -5.61 -10.49
CA SER A 300 1.21 -7.00 -10.86
C SER A 300 0.43 -7.17 -12.17
N GLY A 301 0.06 -6.08 -12.86
CA GLY A 301 -0.74 -6.11 -14.10
C GLY A 301 -2.24 -6.34 -13.89
N ARG A 302 -2.72 -6.32 -12.64
CA ARG A 302 -4.12 -6.55 -12.25
C ARG A 302 -4.90 -5.24 -12.22
N ILE A 303 -5.17 -4.69 -13.41
CA ILE A 303 -5.68 -3.33 -13.59
C ILE A 303 -7.11 -3.16 -13.03
N ALA A 304 -8.03 -4.09 -13.29
CA ALA A 304 -9.40 -4.00 -12.80
C ALA A 304 -9.47 -3.95 -11.27
N GLU A 305 -8.68 -4.78 -10.58
CA GLU A 305 -8.62 -4.74 -9.11
C GLU A 305 -7.98 -3.46 -8.58
N ALA A 306 -6.97 -2.92 -9.27
CA ALA A 306 -6.37 -1.64 -8.91
C ALA A 306 -7.38 -0.49 -9.02
N ILE A 307 -8.18 -0.45 -10.10
CA ILE A 307 -9.26 0.55 -10.27
C ILE A 307 -10.31 0.40 -9.16
N ALA A 308 -10.68 -0.83 -8.80
CA ALA A 308 -11.66 -1.07 -7.75
C ALA A 308 -11.19 -0.55 -6.37
N ASP A 309 -9.91 -0.70 -6.03
CA ASP A 309 -9.36 -0.18 -4.79
C ASP A 309 -9.21 1.36 -4.80
N CYS A 310 -8.88 1.95 -5.94
CA CYS A 310 -8.96 3.41 -6.10
C CYS A 310 -10.40 3.92 -5.92
N ASN A 311 -11.40 3.22 -6.47
CA ASN A 311 -12.81 3.56 -6.32
C ASN A 311 -13.26 3.51 -4.85
N ARG A 312 -12.84 2.48 -4.10
CA ARG A 312 -13.10 2.40 -2.65
C ARG A 312 -12.44 3.55 -1.90
N THR A 313 -11.20 3.88 -2.25
CA THR A 313 -10.49 5.01 -1.64
C THR A 313 -11.23 6.32 -1.88
N LEU A 314 -11.68 6.58 -3.12
CA LEU A 314 -12.37 7.82 -3.47
C LEU A 314 -13.81 7.88 -2.95
N ALA A 315 -14.43 6.72 -2.66
CA ALA A 315 -15.67 6.68 -1.91
C ALA A 315 -15.46 7.11 -0.44
N LEU A 316 -14.35 6.68 0.18
CA LEU A 316 -13.98 7.07 1.55
C LEU A 316 -13.43 8.50 1.63
N ASP A 317 -12.57 8.90 0.71
CA ASP A 317 -11.92 10.20 0.66
C ASP A 317 -11.88 10.71 -0.78
N PRO A 318 -12.90 11.49 -1.19
CA PRO A 318 -12.95 12.08 -2.52
C PRO A 318 -11.76 12.99 -2.83
N SER A 319 -11.12 13.56 -1.82
CA SER A 319 -10.00 14.48 -1.96
C SER A 319 -8.63 13.79 -2.02
N CYS A 320 -8.60 12.45 -2.03
CA CYS A 320 -7.36 11.68 -2.05
C CYS A 320 -6.60 11.84 -3.38
N ILE A 321 -5.58 12.71 -3.36
CA ILE A 321 -4.70 13.03 -4.49
C ILE A 321 -4.03 11.76 -5.07
N ASP A 322 -3.54 10.88 -4.22
CA ASP A 322 -2.81 9.69 -4.65
C ASP A 322 -3.73 8.66 -5.31
N ALA A 323 -4.98 8.55 -4.87
CA ALA A 323 -5.98 7.70 -5.52
C ALA A 323 -6.39 8.25 -6.90
N LEU A 324 -6.64 9.56 -7.03
CA LEU A 324 -6.93 10.18 -8.33
C LEU A 324 -5.76 10.02 -9.31
N ARG A 325 -4.54 10.28 -8.86
CA ARG A 325 -3.34 10.10 -9.70
C ARG A 325 -3.17 8.65 -10.13
N THR A 326 -3.33 7.71 -9.21
CA THR A 326 -3.19 6.28 -9.50
C THR A 326 -4.27 5.80 -10.45
N ARG A 327 -5.54 6.21 -10.26
CA ARG A 327 -6.66 5.85 -11.12
C ARG A 327 -6.55 6.46 -12.52
N ALA A 328 -6.16 7.72 -12.64
CA ALA A 328 -5.87 8.35 -13.93
C ALA A 328 -4.79 7.57 -14.70
N ALA A 329 -3.68 7.22 -14.04
CA ALA A 329 -2.62 6.43 -14.66
C ALA A 329 -3.11 5.03 -15.09
N LEU A 330 -3.99 4.38 -14.31
CA LEU A 330 -4.61 3.11 -14.70
C LEU A 330 -5.50 3.27 -15.93
N PHE A 331 -6.34 4.30 -15.98
CA PHE A 331 -7.17 4.60 -17.14
C PHE A 331 -6.34 4.91 -18.39
N GLU A 332 -5.21 5.60 -18.24
CA GLU A 332 -4.25 5.82 -19.31
C GLU A 332 -3.66 4.49 -19.82
N THR A 333 -3.28 3.56 -18.94
CA THR A 333 -2.74 2.25 -19.34
C THR A 333 -3.73 1.42 -20.16
N ILE A 334 -5.03 1.49 -19.86
CA ILE A 334 -6.08 0.83 -20.66
C ILE A 334 -6.61 1.70 -21.80
N ARG A 335 -6.01 2.87 -22.06
CA ARG A 335 -6.45 3.84 -23.07
C ARG A 335 -7.89 4.32 -22.90
N CYS A 336 -8.40 4.31 -21.68
CA CYS A 336 -9.65 4.97 -21.32
C CYS A 336 -9.41 6.46 -21.05
N LEU A 337 -9.06 7.19 -22.11
CA LEU A 337 -8.62 8.59 -22.01
C LEU A 337 -9.67 9.55 -21.40
N PRO A 338 -10.98 9.41 -21.68
CA PRO A 338 -12.00 10.30 -21.09
C PRO A 338 -12.07 10.21 -19.56
N ASP A 339 -12.05 8.99 -19.01
CA ASP A 339 -12.10 8.77 -17.56
C ASP A 339 -10.80 9.24 -16.90
N SER A 340 -9.66 9.03 -17.56
CA SER A 340 -8.38 9.60 -17.10
C SER A 340 -8.42 11.13 -17.07
N LEU A 341 -8.96 11.78 -18.11
CA LEU A 341 -9.08 13.25 -18.14
C LEU A 341 -9.96 13.77 -17.02
N HIS A 342 -11.07 13.10 -16.73
CA HIS A 342 -11.95 13.47 -15.62
C HIS A 342 -11.22 13.46 -14.26
N ASP A 343 -10.42 12.43 -14.00
CA ASP A 343 -9.63 12.34 -12.76
C ASP A 343 -8.54 13.42 -12.68
N LEU A 344 -7.88 13.73 -13.80
CA LEU A 344 -6.88 14.80 -13.87
C LEU A 344 -7.51 16.19 -13.70
N GLU A 345 -8.71 16.41 -14.24
CA GLU A 345 -9.49 17.63 -14.04
C GLU A 345 -9.89 17.81 -12.58
N HIS A 346 -10.33 16.74 -11.93
CA HIS A 346 -10.62 16.77 -10.49
C HIS A 346 -9.37 17.08 -9.67
N LEU A 347 -8.24 16.45 -10.01
CA LEU A 347 -6.95 16.74 -9.37
C LEU A 347 -6.52 18.21 -9.55
N LYS A 348 -6.76 18.79 -10.74
CA LYS A 348 -6.48 20.21 -11.02
C LYS A 348 -7.33 21.12 -10.13
N LEU A 349 -8.61 20.81 -9.94
CA LEU A 349 -9.49 21.55 -9.05
C LEU A 349 -9.00 21.49 -7.59
N LEU A 350 -8.57 20.32 -7.11
CA LEU A 350 -8.01 20.16 -5.78
C LEU A 350 -6.75 21.02 -5.59
N TYR A 351 -5.79 20.97 -6.51
CA TYR A 351 -4.60 21.83 -6.44
C TYR A 351 -4.93 23.32 -6.45
N ASN A 352 -5.90 23.73 -7.27
CA ASN A 352 -6.34 25.12 -7.30
C ASN A 352 -7.01 25.56 -5.99
N SER A 353 -7.82 24.71 -5.35
CA SER A 353 -8.39 24.97 -4.03
C SER A 353 -7.28 25.12 -2.98
N ILE A 354 -6.28 24.23 -2.98
CA ILE A 354 -5.15 24.32 -2.05
C ILE A 354 -4.40 25.64 -2.18
N LEU A 355 -4.14 26.09 -3.40
CA LEU A 355 -3.43 27.35 -3.64
C LEU A 355 -4.26 28.56 -3.20
N ARG A 356 -5.58 28.53 -3.38
CA ARG A 356 -6.51 29.60 -2.97
C ARG A 356 -6.63 29.68 -1.45
N ASP A 357 -6.91 28.56 -0.81
CA ASP A 357 -7.27 28.52 0.60
C ASP A 357 -6.02 28.55 1.51
N ARG A 358 -4.83 28.28 0.94
CA ARG A 358 -3.57 28.02 1.68
C ARG A 358 -3.73 26.96 2.78
N LYS A 359 -4.80 26.18 2.69
CA LYS A 359 -5.20 25.10 3.56
C LYS A 359 -5.33 23.87 2.70
N LEU A 360 -4.77 22.78 3.20
CA LEU A 360 -4.83 21.53 2.50
C LEU A 360 -6.20 20.86 2.71
N PRO A 361 -6.69 20.01 1.78
CA PRO A 361 -8.00 19.41 1.88
C PRO A 361 -7.96 18.33 2.98
N GLY A 362 -8.89 18.41 3.92
CA GLY A 362 -8.94 17.54 5.10
C GLY A 362 -8.46 18.21 6.39
N PRO A 363 -8.52 17.50 7.53
CA PRO A 363 -8.15 18.07 8.83
C PRO A 363 -6.67 18.47 8.90
N VAL A 364 -6.35 19.49 9.68
CA VAL A 364 -5.02 20.12 9.78
C VAL A 364 -3.91 19.12 10.16
N TRP A 365 -4.25 18.08 10.94
CA TRP A 365 -3.33 17.02 11.38
C TRP A 365 -3.17 15.85 10.40
N LYS A 366 -3.89 15.82 9.27
CA LYS A 366 -3.72 14.73 8.29
C LYS A 366 -2.40 14.95 7.55
N ARG A 367 -1.42 14.06 7.76
CA ARG A 367 -0.16 14.07 7.01
C ARG A 367 -0.46 14.01 5.52
N GLN A 368 -0.01 15.01 4.77
CA GLN A 368 -0.23 15.06 3.33
C GLN A 368 1.06 14.77 2.58
N CYS A 369 0.95 13.95 1.53
CA CYS A 369 2.04 13.53 0.65
C CYS A 369 2.58 14.65 -0.26
N VAL A 370 2.11 15.90 -0.13
CA VAL A 370 2.46 16.99 -1.04
C VAL A 370 2.86 18.23 -0.27
N GLN A 371 4.10 18.68 -0.47
CA GLN A 371 4.57 19.96 0.05
C GLN A 371 3.99 21.10 -0.78
N TYR A 372 3.57 22.20 -0.13
CA TYR A 372 2.96 23.36 -0.80
C TYR A 372 3.84 23.91 -1.93
N ARG A 373 5.16 23.92 -1.74
CA ARG A 373 6.15 24.40 -2.70
C ARG A 373 6.12 23.63 -4.04
N GLU A 374 5.74 22.37 -4.02
CA GLU A 374 5.71 21.51 -5.22
C GLU A 374 4.42 21.65 -6.03
N ILE A 375 3.37 22.26 -5.45
CA ILE A 375 2.03 22.31 -6.05
C ILE A 375 2.02 23.07 -7.38
N PRO A 376 2.63 24.26 -7.53
CA PRO A 376 2.67 24.95 -8.81
C PRO A 376 3.35 24.12 -9.92
N GLY A 377 4.48 23.47 -9.60
CA GLY A 377 5.19 22.61 -10.57
C GLY A 377 4.35 21.38 -10.97
N ARG A 378 3.70 20.74 -9.99
CA ARG A 378 2.76 19.64 -10.24
C ARG A 378 1.58 20.10 -11.11
N LEU A 379 1.04 21.30 -10.87
CA LEU A 379 -0.06 21.88 -11.66
C LEU A 379 0.35 22.15 -13.11
N CYS A 380 1.56 22.65 -13.35
CA CYS A 380 2.10 22.81 -14.71
C CYS A 380 2.24 21.46 -15.42
N SER A 381 2.84 20.46 -14.77
CA SER A 381 2.98 19.11 -15.33
C SER A 381 1.62 18.47 -15.62
N LEU A 382 0.63 18.71 -14.76
CA LEU A 382 -0.74 18.25 -14.92
C LEU A 382 -1.42 18.94 -16.11
N GLY A 383 -1.23 20.24 -16.27
CA GLY A 383 -1.74 21.01 -17.40
C GLY A 383 -1.22 20.50 -18.74
N ALA A 384 0.09 20.25 -18.83
CA ALA A 384 0.71 19.68 -20.03
C ALA A 384 0.13 18.30 -20.36
N LYS A 385 0.06 17.39 -19.37
CA LYS A 385 -0.55 16.06 -19.55
C LYS A 385 -2.00 16.14 -19.99
N MET A 386 -2.80 17.01 -19.38
CA MET A 386 -4.20 17.18 -19.78
C MET A 386 -4.32 17.67 -21.23
N GLN A 387 -3.45 18.57 -21.68
CA GLN A 387 -3.45 19.05 -23.07
C GLN A 387 -3.07 17.92 -24.04
N GLU A 388 -2.05 17.14 -23.71
CA GLU A 388 -1.64 15.96 -24.48
C GLU A 388 -2.80 14.95 -24.61
N LEU A 389 -3.43 14.58 -23.49
CA LEU A 389 -4.57 13.66 -23.52
C LEU A 389 -5.75 14.23 -24.31
N LYS A 390 -6.02 15.54 -24.23
CA LYS A 390 -7.08 16.20 -25.02
C LYS A 390 -6.79 16.14 -26.52
N GLN A 391 -5.53 16.31 -26.94
CA GLN A 391 -5.13 16.15 -28.34
C GLN A 391 -5.31 14.71 -28.82
N ARG A 392 -4.94 13.71 -28.00
CA ARG A 392 -5.15 12.29 -28.32
C ARG A 392 -6.62 11.89 -28.38
N VAL A 393 -7.46 12.52 -27.56
CA VAL A 393 -8.92 12.37 -27.64
C VAL A 393 -9.45 12.98 -28.94
N ALA A 394 -8.95 14.16 -29.33
CA ALA A 394 -9.33 14.84 -30.57
C ALA A 394 -8.87 14.09 -31.83
N SER A 395 -7.74 13.37 -31.79
CA SER A 395 -7.27 12.51 -32.89
C SER A 395 -8.10 11.24 -33.09
N GLY A 396 -9.10 10.98 -32.23
CA GLY A 396 -10.04 9.86 -32.38
C GLY A 396 -9.66 8.58 -31.62
N GLU A 397 -8.65 8.61 -30.74
CA GLU A 397 -8.21 7.43 -29.96
C GLU A 397 -9.24 6.95 -28.92
N THR A 398 -10.36 7.66 -28.74
CA THR A 398 -11.37 7.41 -27.70
C THR A 398 -12.03 6.03 -27.74
N LYS A 399 -12.14 5.40 -28.92
CA LYS A 399 -12.82 4.10 -29.08
C LYS A 399 -11.90 2.89 -28.87
N ASN A 400 -10.60 3.11 -28.66
CA ASN A 400 -9.59 2.06 -28.62
C ASN A 400 -9.11 1.73 -27.19
N VAL A 401 -10.05 1.37 -26.30
CA VAL A 401 -9.73 0.83 -24.97
C VAL A 401 -9.03 -0.52 -25.12
N ASP A 402 -7.91 -0.68 -24.43
CA ASP A 402 -7.18 -1.95 -24.36
C ASP A 402 -7.88 -2.91 -23.38
N ASN A 403 -8.84 -3.65 -23.92
CA ASN A 403 -9.64 -4.60 -23.14
C ASN A 403 -8.82 -5.79 -22.63
N TYR A 404 -7.73 -6.17 -23.33
CA TYR A 404 -6.84 -7.25 -22.89
C TYR A 404 -6.14 -6.83 -21.60
N ALA A 405 -5.60 -5.61 -21.55
CA ALA A 405 -4.99 -5.05 -20.34
C ALA A 405 -6.00 -4.87 -19.20
N LEU A 406 -7.25 -4.46 -19.51
CA LEU A 406 -8.31 -4.33 -18.51
C LEU A 406 -8.64 -5.67 -17.83
N ILE A 407 -8.81 -6.74 -18.60
CA ILE A 407 -9.13 -8.08 -18.07
C ILE A 407 -7.89 -8.78 -17.49
N GLY A 408 -6.69 -8.39 -17.93
CA GLY A 408 -5.43 -8.99 -17.51
C GLY A 408 -5.05 -10.22 -18.33
N LEU A 409 -5.40 -10.24 -19.62
CA LEU A 409 -5.12 -11.35 -20.54
C LEU A 409 -4.08 -10.93 -21.59
N ARG A 410 -3.38 -11.93 -22.15
CA ARG A 410 -2.49 -11.73 -23.30
C ARG A 410 -3.30 -11.71 -24.60
N ARG A 411 -2.78 -11.03 -25.63
CA ARG A 411 -3.37 -11.04 -26.97
C ARG A 411 -3.32 -12.45 -27.56
N GLY A 412 -4.39 -12.88 -28.22
CA GLY A 412 -4.54 -14.25 -28.72
C GLY A 412 -4.89 -15.28 -27.64
N CYS A 413 -5.50 -14.86 -26.52
CA CYS A 413 -6.01 -15.77 -25.50
C CYS A 413 -7.14 -16.65 -26.05
N SER A 414 -7.28 -17.86 -25.50
CA SER A 414 -8.37 -18.75 -25.90
C SER A 414 -9.73 -18.26 -25.38
N ARG A 415 -10.81 -18.64 -26.06
CA ARG A 415 -12.17 -18.33 -25.62
C ARG A 415 -12.43 -18.77 -24.16
N SER A 416 -11.96 -19.96 -23.77
CA SER A 416 -12.16 -20.48 -22.41
C SER A 416 -11.35 -19.74 -21.34
N GLU A 417 -10.21 -19.16 -21.69
CA GLU A 417 -9.46 -18.26 -20.81
C GLU A 417 -10.21 -16.96 -20.57
N LEU A 418 -10.77 -16.37 -21.63
CA LEU A 418 -11.58 -15.15 -21.54
C LEU A 418 -12.81 -15.36 -20.66
N GLU A 419 -13.58 -16.42 -20.91
CA GLU A 419 -14.78 -16.76 -20.14
C GLU A 419 -14.47 -16.95 -18.64
N ARG A 420 -13.38 -17.67 -18.31
CA ARG A 420 -12.94 -17.85 -16.91
C ARG A 420 -12.52 -16.53 -16.25
N ALA A 421 -11.72 -15.72 -16.92
CA ALA A 421 -11.27 -14.44 -16.39
C ALA A 421 -12.44 -13.48 -16.16
N HIS A 422 -13.37 -13.42 -17.12
CA HIS A 422 -14.58 -12.62 -17.03
C HIS A 422 -15.47 -13.05 -15.86
N LEU A 423 -15.69 -14.36 -15.69
CA LEU A 423 -16.47 -14.89 -14.57
C LEU A 423 -15.85 -14.48 -13.22
N LEU A 424 -14.53 -14.64 -13.06
CA LEU A 424 -13.84 -14.26 -11.84
C LEU A 424 -13.98 -12.76 -11.54
N LEU A 425 -13.76 -11.89 -12.52
CA LEU A 425 -13.89 -10.43 -12.35
C LEU A 425 -15.32 -10.03 -12.00
N THR A 426 -16.31 -10.61 -12.69
CA THR A 426 -17.73 -10.36 -12.47
C THR A 426 -18.14 -10.78 -11.05
N LEU A 427 -17.68 -11.94 -10.56
CA LEU A 427 -17.97 -12.41 -9.20
C LEU A 427 -17.35 -11.55 -8.10
N ARG A 428 -16.18 -10.96 -8.38
CA ARG A 428 -15.44 -10.09 -7.45
C ARG A 428 -15.96 -8.67 -7.42
N HIS A 429 -16.31 -8.11 -8.57
CA HIS A 429 -16.70 -6.70 -8.74
C HIS A 429 -18.21 -6.51 -8.92
N LYS A 430 -19.03 -7.44 -8.41
CA LYS A 430 -20.48 -7.23 -8.36
C LYS A 430 -20.82 -5.93 -7.64
N PRO A 431 -21.72 -5.09 -8.20
CA PRO A 431 -22.07 -3.82 -7.58
C PRO A 431 -22.71 -4.01 -6.19
N ASP A 432 -23.43 -5.12 -5.96
CA ASP A 432 -24.05 -5.42 -4.67
C ASP A 432 -23.01 -5.65 -3.56
N LYS A 433 -21.84 -6.20 -3.90
CA LYS A 433 -20.74 -6.44 -2.96
C LYS A 433 -19.88 -5.20 -2.71
N SER A 434 -20.09 -4.14 -3.49
CA SER A 434 -19.27 -2.92 -3.42
C SER A 434 -19.39 -2.23 -2.06
N THR A 435 -20.47 -2.43 -1.32
CA THR A 435 -20.73 -1.77 -0.03
C THR A 435 -20.21 -2.57 1.16
N SER A 436 -19.78 -3.82 0.97
CA SER A 436 -19.37 -4.72 2.06
C SER A 436 -18.15 -4.25 2.85
N PHE A 437 -17.35 -3.33 2.31
CA PHE A 437 -16.22 -2.73 3.04
C PHE A 437 -16.67 -1.66 4.04
N VAL A 438 -17.85 -1.06 3.83
CA VAL A 438 -18.40 -0.01 4.71
C VAL A 438 -18.67 -0.58 6.09
N GLU A 439 -19.15 -1.82 6.20
CA GLU A 439 -19.39 -2.52 7.47
C GLU A 439 -18.11 -2.75 8.30
N ARG A 440 -16.94 -2.72 7.65
CA ARG A 440 -15.63 -2.96 8.29
C ARG A 440 -14.88 -1.65 8.56
N CYS A 441 -15.47 -0.53 8.18
CA CYS A 441 -14.87 0.79 8.32
C CYS A 441 -15.40 1.45 9.59
N GLU A 442 -14.49 1.92 10.43
CA GLU A 442 -14.84 2.79 11.56
C GLU A 442 -14.93 4.23 11.07
N PHE A 443 -16.16 4.77 11.07
CA PHE A 443 -16.43 6.15 10.69
C PHE A 443 -16.35 7.08 11.91
N ALA A 444 -15.74 8.25 11.71
CA ALA A 444 -15.73 9.31 12.71
C ALA A 444 -17.10 9.99 12.82
N ASP A 445 -17.79 10.19 11.69
CA ASP A 445 -19.09 10.88 11.64
C ASP A 445 -20.15 9.94 11.01
N GLU A 446 -21.30 9.78 11.68
CA GLU A 446 -22.38 8.88 11.20
C GLU A 446 -23.09 9.42 9.94
N LYS A 447 -23.03 10.73 9.70
CA LYS A 447 -23.81 11.42 8.66
C LYS A 447 -23.34 11.14 7.22
N ASP A 448 -22.14 10.59 7.03
CA ASP A 448 -21.54 10.40 5.71
C ASP A 448 -21.70 8.98 5.13
N VAL A 449 -22.13 7.99 5.93
CA VAL A 449 -22.07 6.56 5.57
C VAL A 449 -22.91 6.22 4.33
N ASP A 450 -24.12 6.76 4.22
CA ASP A 450 -24.99 6.51 3.07
C ASP A 450 -24.43 7.15 1.79
N SER A 451 -23.88 8.36 1.88
CA SER A 451 -23.21 9.01 0.75
C SER A 451 -22.00 8.22 0.24
N ILE A 452 -21.24 7.62 1.16
CA ILE A 452 -20.09 6.75 0.84
C ILE A 452 -20.59 5.48 0.14
N ARG A 453 -21.68 4.89 0.63
CA ARG A 453 -22.32 3.70 0.04
C ARG A 453 -22.75 3.97 -1.40
N ASP A 454 -23.37 5.12 -1.66
CA ASP A 454 -23.86 5.48 -2.99
C ASP A 454 -22.71 5.76 -3.97
N ARG A 455 -21.67 6.47 -3.54
CA ARG A 455 -20.43 6.67 -4.33
C ARG A 455 -19.75 5.35 -4.66
N ALA A 456 -19.68 4.42 -3.70
CA ALA A 456 -19.11 3.09 -3.91
C ALA A 456 -19.93 2.26 -4.91
N LYS A 457 -21.27 2.27 -4.78
CA LYS A 457 -22.16 1.59 -5.74
C LYS A 457 -21.98 2.15 -7.15
N LEU A 458 -22.05 3.47 -7.32
CA LEU A 458 -21.94 4.11 -8.64
C LEU A 458 -20.60 3.82 -9.31
N SER A 459 -19.48 4.00 -8.59
CA SER A 459 -18.15 3.71 -9.13
C SER A 459 -17.92 2.22 -9.45
N SER A 460 -18.49 1.32 -8.65
CA SER A 460 -18.45 -0.12 -8.93
C SER A 460 -19.28 -0.51 -10.16
N LEU A 461 -20.44 0.12 -10.36
CA LEU A 461 -21.28 -0.09 -11.55
C LEU A 461 -20.57 0.36 -12.82
N LEU A 462 -19.86 1.49 -12.79
CA LEU A 462 -19.08 1.97 -13.92
C LEU A 462 -17.97 0.97 -14.29
N LEU A 463 -17.20 0.49 -13.31
CA LEU A 463 -16.17 -0.52 -13.54
C LEU A 463 -16.78 -1.83 -14.06
N TYR A 464 -17.91 -2.27 -13.48
CA TYR A 464 -18.61 -3.48 -13.92
C TYR A 464 -19.03 -3.36 -15.40
N ARG A 465 -19.64 -2.25 -15.80
CA ARG A 465 -20.02 -1.99 -17.21
C ARG A 465 -18.81 -1.95 -18.13
N LEU A 466 -17.70 -1.37 -17.69
CA LEU A 466 -16.45 -1.33 -18.44
C LEU A 466 -15.92 -2.74 -18.71
N ILE A 467 -15.92 -3.62 -17.68
CA ILE A 467 -15.53 -5.03 -17.81
C ILE A 467 -16.46 -5.78 -18.76
N GLN A 468 -17.78 -5.58 -18.65
CA GLN A 468 -18.78 -6.22 -19.53
C GLN A 468 -18.57 -5.82 -20.99
N LYS A 469 -18.37 -4.52 -21.26
CA LYS A 469 -18.08 -4.01 -22.60
C LYS A 469 -16.75 -4.54 -23.14
N GLY A 470 -15.74 -4.66 -22.27
CA GLY A 470 -14.46 -5.24 -22.64
C GLY A 470 -14.58 -6.71 -23.05
N TYR A 471 -15.34 -7.49 -22.27
CA TYR A 471 -15.62 -8.90 -22.57
C TYR A 471 -16.34 -9.09 -23.90
N THR A 472 -17.44 -8.36 -24.15
CA THR A 472 -18.18 -8.52 -25.41
C THR A 472 -17.32 -8.20 -26.62
N LYS A 473 -16.52 -7.13 -26.57
CA LYS A 473 -15.60 -6.75 -27.65
C LYS A 473 -14.48 -7.77 -27.86
N LEU A 474 -13.92 -8.34 -26.78
CA LEU A 474 -12.90 -9.38 -26.90
C LEU A 474 -13.47 -10.70 -27.42
N MET A 475 -14.68 -11.04 -26.98
CA MET A 475 -15.37 -12.24 -27.44
C MET A 475 -15.61 -12.18 -28.95
N THR A 476 -16.07 -11.05 -29.47
CA THR A 476 -16.24 -10.87 -30.92
C THR A 476 -14.91 -10.99 -31.66
N THR A 477 -13.82 -10.38 -31.16
CA THR A 477 -12.52 -10.49 -31.84
C THR A 477 -11.97 -11.91 -31.84
N ILE A 478 -12.15 -12.67 -30.76
CA ILE A 478 -11.69 -14.08 -30.71
C ILE A 478 -12.50 -14.93 -31.69
N ILE A 479 -13.82 -14.74 -31.77
CA ILE A 479 -14.67 -15.47 -32.72
C ILE A 479 -14.25 -15.17 -34.17
N ASP A 480 -13.97 -13.90 -34.49
CA ASP A 480 -13.52 -13.48 -35.82
C ASP A 480 -12.13 -14.05 -36.15
N GLU A 481 -11.20 -14.05 -35.19
CA GLU A 481 -9.86 -14.65 -35.33
C GLU A 481 -9.96 -16.18 -35.53
N GLU A 482 -10.79 -16.88 -34.76
CA GLU A 482 -11.03 -18.32 -34.92
C GLU A 482 -11.66 -18.65 -36.28
N ALA A 483 -12.57 -17.81 -36.78
CA ALA A 483 -13.18 -17.97 -38.09
C ALA A 483 -12.18 -17.75 -39.22
N ALA A 484 -11.33 -16.72 -39.10
CA ALA A 484 -10.26 -16.43 -40.06
C ALA A 484 -9.24 -17.57 -40.09
N GLU A 485 -8.86 -18.12 -38.93
CA GLU A 485 -7.92 -19.23 -38.86
C GLU A 485 -8.52 -20.51 -39.46
N LYS A 486 -9.79 -20.81 -39.20
CA LYS A 486 -10.52 -21.91 -39.88
C LYS A 486 -10.55 -21.74 -41.40
N GLN A 487 -10.66 -20.51 -41.89
CA GLN A 487 -10.62 -20.24 -43.33
C GLN A 487 -9.22 -20.43 -43.91
N ARG A 488 -8.17 -20.03 -43.18
CA ARG A 488 -6.77 -20.27 -43.57
C ARG A 488 -6.43 -21.75 -43.61
N THR A 489 -6.85 -22.53 -42.61
CA THR A 489 -6.60 -23.98 -42.60
C THR A 489 -7.34 -24.69 -43.73
N LYS A 490 -8.58 -24.29 -44.03
CA LYS A 490 -9.32 -24.78 -45.22
C LYS A 490 -8.62 -24.42 -46.53
N ALA A 491 -8.14 -23.19 -46.68
CA ALA A 491 -7.39 -22.77 -47.87
C ALA A 491 -6.06 -23.51 -48.01
N ALA A 492 -5.33 -23.73 -46.92
CA ALA A 492 -4.09 -24.51 -46.90
C ALA A 492 -4.34 -25.98 -47.25
N ALA A 493 -5.39 -26.59 -46.69
CA ALA A 493 -5.78 -27.96 -47.02
C ALA A 493 -6.21 -28.09 -48.49
N ALA A 494 -6.93 -27.12 -49.04
CA ALA A 494 -7.28 -27.08 -50.46
C ALA A 494 -6.04 -26.97 -51.36
N LEU A 495 -5.06 -26.12 -51.00
CA LEU A 495 -3.80 -26.01 -51.72
C LEU A 495 -2.98 -27.31 -51.67
N GLN A 496 -2.94 -27.97 -50.52
CA GLN A 496 -2.26 -29.28 -50.37
C GLN A 496 -2.95 -30.35 -51.21
N ALA A 497 -4.29 -30.39 -51.22
CA ALA A 497 -5.05 -31.32 -52.06
C ALA A 497 -4.80 -31.06 -53.56
N MET A 498 -4.74 -29.80 -53.99
CA MET A 498 -4.40 -29.45 -55.38
C MET A 498 -2.98 -29.86 -55.74
N GLN A 499 -2.00 -29.67 -54.85
CA GLN A 499 -0.63 -30.14 -55.06
C GLN A 499 -0.55 -31.66 -55.16
N GLN A 500 -1.28 -32.39 -54.31
CA GLN A 500 -1.33 -33.86 -54.36
C GLN A 500 -1.93 -34.35 -55.69
N LEU A 501 -3.03 -33.75 -56.16
CA LEU A 501 -3.62 -34.05 -57.45
C LEU A 501 -2.66 -33.75 -58.61
N GLN A 502 -1.94 -32.63 -58.54
CA GLN A 502 -0.96 -32.26 -59.56
C GLN A 502 0.22 -33.24 -59.61
N VAL A 503 0.71 -33.69 -58.44
CA VAL A 503 1.75 -34.73 -58.33
C VAL A 503 1.26 -36.07 -58.87
N GLN A 504 0.02 -36.47 -58.56
CA GLN A 504 -0.58 -37.69 -59.12
C GLN A 504 -0.70 -37.62 -60.64
N GLN A 505 -1.20 -36.51 -61.19
CA GLN A 505 -1.28 -36.33 -62.64
C GLN A 505 0.11 -36.33 -63.31
N THR A 506 1.14 -35.75 -62.67
CA THR A 506 2.50 -35.81 -63.22
C THR A 506 3.07 -37.23 -63.17
N GLN A 507 2.79 -37.99 -62.11
CA GLN A 507 3.19 -39.40 -62.01
C GLN A 507 2.47 -40.27 -63.06
N GLU A 508 1.17 -40.08 -63.27
CA GLU A 508 0.40 -40.78 -64.32
C GLU A 508 0.89 -40.42 -65.74
N LEU A 509 1.20 -39.15 -65.99
CA LEU A 509 1.81 -38.71 -67.25
C LEU A 509 3.22 -39.30 -67.46
N GLN A 510 4.01 -39.44 -66.40
CA GLN A 510 5.32 -40.08 -66.46
C GLN A 510 5.21 -41.59 -66.70
N GLN A 511 4.27 -42.26 -66.04
CA GLN A 511 4.01 -43.70 -66.23
C GLN A 511 3.52 -44.00 -67.65
N SER A 512 2.52 -43.27 -68.15
CA SER A 512 2.04 -43.42 -69.54
C SER A 512 3.13 -43.12 -70.58
N ARG A 513 4.00 -42.12 -70.33
CA ARG A 513 5.15 -41.84 -71.19
C ARG A 513 6.20 -42.96 -71.15
N ALA A 514 6.46 -43.56 -69.98
CA ALA A 514 7.36 -44.70 -69.83
C ALA A 514 6.81 -45.95 -70.55
N GLU A 515 5.51 -46.23 -70.44
CA GLU A 515 4.83 -47.30 -71.17
C GLU A 515 4.87 -47.11 -72.69
N ALA A 516 4.66 -45.87 -73.17
CA ALA A 516 4.77 -45.55 -74.59
C ALA A 516 6.20 -45.77 -75.14
N ILE A 517 7.23 -45.42 -74.36
CA ILE A 517 8.64 -45.64 -74.71
C ILE A 517 8.96 -47.15 -74.74
N SER A 518 8.48 -47.92 -73.77
CA SER A 518 8.62 -49.39 -73.73
C SER A 518 7.97 -50.07 -74.94
N ASN A 519 6.76 -49.65 -75.30
CA ASN A 519 6.05 -50.16 -76.48
C ASN A 519 6.74 -49.77 -77.80
N ALA A 520 7.30 -48.56 -77.90
CA ALA A 520 8.09 -48.13 -79.06
C ALA A 520 9.43 -48.88 -79.20
N ALA A 521 10.10 -49.18 -78.08
CA ALA A 521 11.30 -50.01 -78.05
C ALA A 521 11.01 -51.45 -78.49
N SER A 522 9.87 -51.99 -78.05
CA SER A 522 9.40 -53.33 -78.45
C SER A 522 9.08 -53.40 -79.95
N ARG A 523 8.45 -52.37 -80.54
CA ARG A 523 8.20 -52.29 -81.99
C ARG A 523 9.51 -52.18 -82.81
N ARG A 524 10.48 -51.39 -82.35
CA ARG A 524 11.81 -51.29 -82.98
C ARG A 524 12.60 -52.60 -82.91
N ALA A 525 12.45 -53.39 -81.84
CA ALA A 525 13.07 -54.72 -81.74
C ALA A 525 12.47 -55.73 -82.72
N VAL A 526 11.16 -55.62 -83.01
CA VAL A 526 10.48 -56.44 -84.02
C VAL A 526 10.89 -56.03 -85.45
N GLU A 527 11.08 -54.75 -85.72
CA GLU A 527 11.59 -54.25 -87.02
C GLU A 527 13.07 -54.58 -87.25
N ALA A 528 13.90 -54.60 -86.20
CA ALA A 528 15.32 -54.99 -86.29
C ALA A 528 15.52 -56.51 -86.52
N ALA A 529 14.55 -57.36 -86.16
CA ALA A 529 14.59 -58.80 -86.44
C ALA A 529 14.28 -59.14 -87.91
N ALA A 530 13.73 -58.21 -88.70
CA ALA A 530 13.43 -58.41 -90.11
C ALA A 530 14.60 -58.09 -91.06
N THR A 531 15.72 -57.55 -90.55
CA THR A 531 16.90 -57.21 -91.37
C THR A 531 18.20 -57.63 -90.69
N SER A 532 18.56 -58.91 -90.82
CA SER A 532 19.97 -59.32 -90.71
C SER A 532 20.25 -60.64 -91.43
N ASN A 533 20.96 -60.56 -92.55
CA ASN A 533 21.87 -61.60 -92.99
C ASN A 533 23.14 -60.96 -93.56
N THR A 534 24.28 -61.52 -93.16
CA THR A 534 25.61 -61.48 -93.83
C THR A 534 26.72 -60.61 -93.17
N THR A 535 27.48 -61.30 -92.29
CA THR A 535 28.97 -61.41 -92.16
C THR A 535 29.88 -60.33 -91.55
N LEU A 536 30.50 -60.74 -90.42
CA LEU A 536 31.94 -60.86 -90.06
C LEU A 536 32.90 -59.64 -90.14
N ARG A 537 33.47 -59.21 -88.99
CA ARG A 537 34.85 -59.49 -88.49
C ARG A 537 35.22 -58.55 -87.29
N VAL A 538 36.05 -59.04 -86.36
CA VAL A 538 36.46 -58.53 -85.01
C VAL A 538 38.01 -58.64 -84.89
N PRO A 539 38.83 -58.10 -83.93
CA PRO A 539 38.91 -56.90 -83.02
C PRO A 539 40.30 -56.12 -83.19
N PRO A 540 40.95 -55.35 -82.25
CA PRO A 540 40.68 -55.04 -80.81
C PRO A 540 40.97 -53.62 -80.21
N LYS A 541 40.39 -53.44 -79.00
CA LYS A 541 40.75 -52.65 -77.78
C LYS A 541 41.24 -51.19 -77.87
N ALA A 542 40.45 -50.27 -77.27
CA ALA A 542 40.87 -49.33 -76.22
C ALA A 542 39.65 -48.64 -75.53
N ALA A 543 39.81 -48.28 -74.25
CA ALA A 543 38.85 -47.78 -73.25
C ALA A 543 38.02 -46.54 -73.67
N ALA A 544 36.69 -46.53 -73.56
CA ALA A 544 35.82 -46.28 -72.38
C ALA A 544 35.81 -44.84 -71.85
N ASN A 545 34.84 -44.03 -72.29
CA ASN A 545 33.84 -43.36 -71.43
C ASN A 545 32.96 -42.38 -72.22
N THR A 546 31.65 -42.64 -72.25
CA THR A 546 30.60 -41.64 -72.50
C THR A 546 29.56 -41.74 -71.37
N THR A 547 29.22 -40.55 -70.85
CA THR A 547 28.09 -40.11 -70.00
C THR A 547 26.70 -40.68 -70.43
N PRO A 548 25.53 -40.57 -69.73
CA PRO A 548 25.11 -39.85 -68.50
C PRO A 548 24.05 -40.60 -67.58
N SER A 549 23.50 -39.87 -66.60
CA SER A 549 22.28 -40.03 -65.75
C SER A 549 21.02 -40.68 -66.41
N ARG A 550 19.99 -41.27 -65.75
CA ARG A 550 19.47 -41.36 -64.36
C ARG A 550 18.29 -42.40 -64.32
N GLU A 551 18.04 -43.01 -63.15
CA GLU A 551 16.73 -43.51 -62.60
C GLU A 551 15.98 -44.69 -63.31
N ALA A 552 15.37 -45.69 -62.63
CA ALA A 552 15.13 -45.94 -61.20
C ALA A 552 14.69 -47.41 -60.91
N ALA A 553 14.75 -47.76 -59.61
CA ALA A 553 13.93 -48.71 -58.85
C ALA A 553 14.17 -50.24 -58.96
N VAL A 554 14.72 -50.82 -57.88
CA VAL A 554 14.04 -51.76 -56.97
C VAL A 554 14.80 -51.80 -55.63
N ASN A 555 14.03 -51.61 -54.56
CA ASN A 555 14.22 -52.04 -53.17
C ASN A 555 15.57 -52.63 -52.76
N THR A 556 16.34 -51.87 -51.99
CA THR A 556 17.18 -52.38 -50.90
C THR A 556 17.23 -51.36 -49.76
N THR A 557 17.13 -51.88 -48.55
CA THR A 557 17.11 -51.23 -47.24
C THR A 557 18.32 -50.33 -46.98
N PRO A 558 18.18 -49.18 -46.28
CA PRO A 558 19.31 -48.30 -46.00
C PRO A 558 20.23 -48.94 -44.95
N SER A 559 21.51 -49.09 -45.29
CA SER A 559 22.56 -49.51 -44.37
C SER A 559 22.79 -48.44 -43.30
N ARG A 560 23.10 -48.91 -42.10
CA ARG A 560 23.13 -48.20 -40.82
C ARG A 560 24.24 -47.14 -40.68
N GLU A 561 25.01 -46.87 -41.74
CA GLU A 561 26.26 -46.10 -41.68
C GLU A 561 26.08 -44.61 -42.11
N ASP A 562 25.20 -44.29 -43.07
CA ASP A 562 24.99 -42.90 -43.55
C ASP A 562 24.26 -41.99 -42.54
N HIS A 563 23.49 -42.58 -41.62
CA HIS A 563 22.82 -41.82 -40.56
C HIS A 563 23.78 -41.37 -39.46
N HIS A 564 24.87 -42.11 -39.21
CA HIS A 564 25.87 -41.74 -38.22
C HIS A 564 26.73 -40.56 -38.66
N GLU A 565 27.14 -40.48 -39.94
CA GLU A 565 27.90 -39.33 -40.43
C GLU A 565 27.07 -38.03 -40.44
N ARG A 566 25.78 -38.11 -40.78
CA ARG A 566 24.88 -36.94 -40.71
C ARG A 566 24.60 -36.50 -39.26
N LEU A 567 24.43 -37.45 -38.34
CA LEU A 567 24.28 -37.13 -36.91
C LEU A 567 25.57 -36.53 -36.33
N LEU A 568 26.75 -37.02 -36.72
CA LEU A 568 28.04 -36.46 -36.30
C LEU A 568 28.25 -35.05 -36.83
N LEU A 569 27.88 -34.75 -38.07
CA LEU A 569 27.94 -33.40 -38.64
C LEU A 569 26.99 -32.41 -37.93
N ILE A 570 25.79 -32.88 -37.58
CA ILE A 570 24.81 -32.07 -36.82
C ILE A 570 25.31 -31.83 -35.39
N LEU A 571 25.83 -32.86 -34.72
CA LEU A 571 26.41 -32.75 -33.38
C LEU A 571 27.61 -31.80 -33.34
N HIS A 572 28.51 -31.89 -34.32
CA HIS A 572 29.68 -31.01 -34.39
C HIS A 572 29.31 -29.55 -34.72
N HIS A 573 28.21 -29.33 -35.46
CA HIS A 573 27.66 -28.00 -35.68
C HIS A 573 27.03 -27.41 -34.41
N HIS A 574 26.30 -28.22 -33.64
CA HIS A 574 25.74 -27.82 -32.35
C HIS A 574 26.82 -27.59 -31.28
N GLU A 575 27.90 -28.36 -31.29
CA GLU A 575 29.05 -28.19 -30.41
C GLU A 575 29.80 -26.86 -30.69
N ARG A 576 30.00 -26.50 -31.96
CA ARG A 576 30.54 -25.19 -32.36
C ARG A 576 29.62 -24.02 -31.97
N LEU A 577 28.30 -24.19 -32.07
CA LEU A 577 27.33 -23.19 -31.62
C LEU A 577 27.34 -23.02 -30.10
N LEU A 578 27.47 -24.13 -29.35
CA LEU A 578 27.60 -24.10 -27.89
C LEU A 578 28.91 -23.45 -27.43
N LEU A 579 30.04 -23.76 -28.08
CA LEU A 579 31.34 -23.15 -27.77
C LEU A 579 31.37 -21.65 -28.08
N THR A 580 30.71 -21.22 -29.16
CA THR A 580 30.58 -19.78 -29.49
C THR A 580 29.63 -19.04 -28.55
N LEU A 581 28.57 -19.68 -28.07
CA LEU A 581 27.70 -19.17 -27.00
C LEU A 581 28.44 -19.09 -25.65
N LEU A 582 29.20 -20.12 -25.27
CA LEU A 582 30.04 -20.10 -24.06
C LEU A 582 31.11 -19.01 -24.14
N HIS A 583 31.73 -18.82 -25.30
CA HIS A 583 32.73 -17.76 -25.49
C HIS A 583 32.11 -16.36 -25.41
N ARG A 584 30.88 -16.17 -25.90
CA ARG A 584 30.11 -14.91 -25.74
C ARG A 584 29.65 -14.66 -24.31
N VAL A 585 29.26 -15.70 -23.57
CA VAL A 585 28.88 -15.59 -22.16
C VAL A 585 30.11 -15.31 -21.27
N THR A 586 31.26 -15.92 -21.56
CA THR A 586 32.51 -15.68 -20.80
C THR A 586 33.10 -14.29 -21.08
N THR A 587 33.02 -13.80 -22.32
CA THR A 587 33.43 -12.43 -22.67
C THR A 587 32.47 -11.36 -22.14
N ALA A 588 31.16 -11.65 -22.05
CA ALA A 588 30.19 -10.81 -21.35
C ALA A 588 30.44 -10.78 -19.82
N GLY A 589 30.82 -11.92 -19.22
CA GLY A 589 31.25 -12.02 -17.84
C GLY A 589 32.57 -11.31 -17.54
N GLN A 590 33.51 -11.28 -18.50
CA GLN A 590 34.75 -10.50 -18.38
C GLN A 590 34.52 -9.00 -18.56
N LYS A 591 33.62 -8.56 -19.46
CA LYS A 591 33.23 -7.14 -19.59
C LYS A 591 32.49 -6.59 -18.37
N ALA A 592 31.74 -7.42 -17.65
CA ALA A 592 31.13 -7.05 -16.36
C ALA A 592 32.16 -6.86 -15.23
N LYS A 593 33.38 -7.40 -15.37
CA LYS A 593 34.48 -7.29 -14.39
C LYS A 593 35.27 -5.98 -14.48
N TRP A 594 35.08 -5.17 -15.54
CA TRP A 594 35.80 -3.90 -15.76
C TRP A 594 35.02 -2.64 -15.35
N TRP A 595 33.78 -2.79 -14.85
CA TRP A 595 32.95 -1.66 -14.39
C TRP A 595 33.00 -1.40 -12.88
N PHE A 596 33.95 -2.01 -12.16
CA PHE A 596 34.20 -1.74 -10.75
C PHE A 596 35.61 -1.17 -10.56
N GLN A 597 35.73 0.16 -10.62
CA GLN A 597 36.86 0.90 -10.08
C GLN A 597 36.54 1.25 -8.61
N PRO A 598 37.44 0.98 -7.65
CA PRO A 598 37.19 1.22 -6.22
C PRO A 598 37.73 2.59 -5.80
N GLN A 599 36.87 3.48 -5.31
CA GLN A 599 37.30 4.50 -4.35
C GLN A 599 36.32 4.57 -3.18
N GLN A 600 36.87 4.17 -2.03
CA GLN A 600 36.46 4.46 -0.65
C GLN A 600 35.07 4.02 -0.21
N MET A 601 35.02 2.92 0.54
CA MET A 601 34.28 2.83 1.81
C MET A 601 34.80 1.63 2.60
N HIS A 602 35.42 1.90 3.75
CA HIS A 602 35.74 0.90 4.77
C HIS A 602 34.44 0.32 5.34
N LEU A 603 34.24 -0.99 5.28
CA LEU A 603 33.26 -1.69 6.11
C LEU A 603 33.92 -2.82 6.89
N HIS A 604 33.73 -2.78 8.20
CA HIS A 604 33.97 -3.86 9.15
C HIS A 604 33.26 -5.14 8.71
N PHE A 605 34.02 -6.20 8.44
CA PHE A 605 33.50 -7.55 8.24
C PHE A 605 33.13 -8.19 9.58
N LYS A 606 31.88 -8.62 9.72
CA LYS A 606 31.44 -9.58 10.75
C LYS A 606 30.69 -10.73 10.06
N VAL A 607 31.43 -11.82 9.85
CA VAL A 607 31.04 -13.24 9.71
C VAL A 607 29.67 -13.53 9.07
N CYS A 608 29.68 -13.92 7.79
CA CYS A 608 28.58 -14.66 7.16
C CYS A 608 28.72 -16.17 7.46
N SER A 609 27.61 -16.79 7.86
CA SER A 609 27.51 -18.22 8.16
C SER A 609 27.54 -19.09 6.89
N VAL A 610 28.01 -20.32 7.09
CA VAL A 610 28.21 -21.40 6.10
C VAL A 610 26.94 -21.75 5.29
N GLU A 611 25.75 -21.33 5.74
CA GLU A 611 24.47 -21.56 5.05
C GLU A 611 24.31 -20.72 3.75
N THR A 612 25.03 -19.59 3.63
CA THR A 612 24.98 -18.76 2.42
C THR A 612 25.73 -19.34 1.21
N LEU A 613 26.67 -20.25 1.44
CA LEU A 613 27.40 -20.94 0.36
C LEU A 613 26.65 -22.18 -0.18
N GLN A 614 25.74 -22.78 0.59
CA GLN A 614 24.91 -23.88 0.11
C GLN A 614 23.74 -23.42 -0.77
N LEU A 615 23.21 -22.21 -0.57
CA LEU A 615 22.12 -21.66 -1.38
C LEU A 615 22.56 -21.25 -2.80
N LEU A 616 23.82 -20.84 -2.99
CA LEU A 616 24.37 -20.56 -4.33
C LEU A 616 24.65 -21.84 -5.15
N GLY A 617 24.88 -22.98 -4.49
CA GLY A 617 25.08 -24.27 -5.16
C GLY A 617 23.78 -24.94 -5.67
N ILE A 618 22.61 -24.55 -5.14
CA ILE A 618 21.32 -25.18 -5.47
C ILE A 618 20.62 -24.47 -6.66
N CYS A 619 21.01 -23.24 -6.99
CA CYS A 619 20.38 -22.48 -8.08
C CYS A 619 20.76 -22.93 -9.51
N CYS A 620 21.71 -23.84 -9.71
CA CYS A 620 22.14 -24.28 -11.04
C CYS A 620 21.47 -25.57 -11.57
N LEU A 621 20.59 -26.24 -10.81
CA LEU A 621 20.06 -27.55 -11.19
C LEU A 621 18.51 -27.65 -11.19
N LYS A 622 17.83 -26.66 -11.76
CA LYS A 622 16.42 -26.81 -12.17
C LYS A 622 16.27 -26.54 -13.67
N LEU A 623 16.67 -27.53 -14.46
CA LEU A 623 16.27 -27.69 -15.86
C LEU A 623 15.19 -28.78 -15.94
N GLU A 624 14.26 -28.61 -16.87
CA GLU A 624 12.96 -29.27 -16.95
C GLU A 624 12.99 -30.81 -17.06
N PRO A 625 11.91 -31.53 -16.65
CA PRO A 625 11.78 -32.98 -16.78
C PRO A 625 11.73 -33.52 -18.23
N GLY A 626 11.75 -32.65 -19.25
CA GLY A 626 11.64 -33.04 -20.66
C GLY A 626 12.93 -33.47 -21.35
N LEU A 627 14.11 -33.23 -20.76
CA LEU A 627 15.40 -33.55 -21.39
C LEU A 627 15.99 -34.92 -21.03
N ILE A 628 15.39 -35.66 -20.09
CA ILE A 628 15.93 -36.95 -19.61
C ILE A 628 15.47 -38.14 -20.47
N ALA A 629 14.48 -37.97 -21.35
CA ALA A 629 13.97 -39.04 -22.22
C ALA A 629 14.71 -39.19 -23.57
N LEU A 630 15.82 -38.48 -23.77
CA LEU A 630 16.65 -38.56 -24.99
C LEU A 630 18.07 -39.09 -24.72
N PHE A 631 18.33 -39.59 -23.51
CA PHE A 631 19.64 -40.08 -23.06
C PHE A 631 19.62 -41.50 -22.46
N LEU A 632 18.48 -42.19 -22.53
CA LEU A 632 18.37 -43.66 -22.44
C LEU A 632 17.93 -44.18 -23.80
#